data_AF-A0A0G1W176-F1
#
_entry.id   AF-A0A0G1W176-F1
#
_cell.length_a   1.000
_cell.length_b   1.000
_cell.length_c   1.000
_cell.angle_alpha   90.00
_cell.angle_beta   90.00
_cell.angle_gamma   90.00
#
_symmetry.space_group_name_H-M   'P 1'
#
loop_
_entity.id
_entity.type
_entity.pdbx_description
1 polymer ?
#
loop_
_entity_poly.entity_id
_entity_poly.type
_entity_poly.pdbx_seq_one_letter_code
_entity_poly.pdbx_strand_id
1 'polypeptide(L)'
;MTDFNTTLTVMENAAINAARVLAKMQPKSKRLESRKDFLTDADLASEKVILSALAAKFPDIPVLSEEKGGAETKEGYLWVVDPIDGTINFFLQDDHWGISIALVKNGRTIAGVVYLPARGQMFSASSEHAATCRLVGKKQSAQTHIKVATGGNLHDEQIWVEWGKEGHGGTDHAKVYDLLERLDRHTLYPQIRNSTTATLMAVACGKIAGAVIPKPEPFDIAAAGLIVERAGGTVTDMSGKPWGPFSRSLVASNGLLRNDLLRILKAD
;
A
#
# COMPACT_ATOMS: atom_id res chain seq x y z
N MET A 1 -15.20 15.94 15.23
CA MET A 1 -14.53 16.14 13.93
C MET A 1 -13.07 15.77 14.17
N THR A 2 -12.55 14.72 13.53
CA THR A 2 -11.19 14.25 13.80
C THR A 2 -10.22 15.20 13.12
N ASP A 3 -9.38 15.90 13.89
CA ASP A 3 -8.30 16.71 13.33
C ASP A 3 -7.34 15.80 12.56
N PHE A 4 -7.21 16.00 11.25
CA PHE A 4 -6.35 15.18 10.39
C PHE A 4 -4.89 15.26 10.80
N ASN A 5 -4.41 16.40 11.30
CA ASN A 5 -3.02 16.53 11.75
C ASN A 5 -2.74 15.65 12.96
N THR A 6 -3.60 15.70 13.98
CA THR A 6 -3.53 14.79 15.13
C THR A 6 -3.66 13.33 14.70
N THR A 7 -4.59 13.02 13.80
CA THR A 7 -4.83 11.65 13.32
C THR A 7 -3.60 11.07 12.61
N LEU A 8 -3.06 11.79 11.64
CA LEU A 8 -1.85 11.40 10.91
C LEU A 8 -0.66 11.26 11.85
N THR A 9 -0.49 12.17 12.81
CA THR A 9 0.59 12.08 13.81
C THR A 9 0.53 10.78 14.60
N VAL A 10 -0.67 10.34 15.02
CA VAL A 10 -0.86 9.07 15.73
C VAL A 10 -0.53 7.89 14.82
N MET A 11 -1.01 7.90 13.57
CA MET A 11 -0.73 6.85 12.58
C MET A 11 0.77 6.72 12.28
N GLU A 12 1.45 7.84 12.03
CA GLU A 12 2.89 7.85 11.76
C GLU A 12 3.70 7.33 12.94
N ASN A 13 3.35 7.73 14.17
CA ASN A 13 4.02 7.23 15.37
C ASN A 13 3.78 5.74 15.60
N ALA A 14 2.56 5.25 15.33
CA ALA A 14 2.22 3.85 15.39
C ALA A 14 3.09 3.03 14.41
N ALA A 15 3.17 3.46 13.14
CA ALA A 15 4.00 2.82 12.12
C ALA A 15 5.50 2.84 12.49
N ILE A 16 6.02 3.94 13.03
CA ILE A 16 7.42 4.04 13.49
C ILE A 16 7.70 3.04 14.63
N ASN A 17 6.79 2.94 15.60
CA ASN A 17 6.97 2.05 16.74
C ASN A 17 6.89 0.57 16.34
N ALA A 18 5.96 0.23 15.44
CA ALA A 18 5.85 -1.11 14.87
C ALA A 18 7.12 -1.49 14.09
N ALA A 19 7.62 -0.59 13.23
CA ALA A 19 8.86 -0.80 12.51
C ALA A 19 10.08 -1.00 13.42
N ARG A 20 10.13 -0.35 14.60
CA ARG A 20 11.20 -0.60 15.59
C ARG A 20 11.19 -2.01 16.15
N VAL A 21 10.02 -2.63 16.28
CA VAL A 21 9.89 -4.04 16.67
C VAL A 21 10.40 -4.92 15.52
N LEU A 22 9.91 -4.68 14.31
CA LEU A 22 10.30 -5.43 13.10
C LEU A 22 11.81 -5.35 12.84
N ALA A 23 12.44 -4.20 13.00
CA ALA A 23 13.88 -4.02 12.82
C ALA A 23 14.73 -4.88 13.79
N LYS A 24 14.20 -5.23 14.96
CA LYS A 24 14.87 -6.15 15.91
C LYS A 24 14.66 -7.62 15.55
N MET A 25 13.59 -7.93 14.81
CA MET A 25 13.21 -9.29 14.43
C MET A 25 13.83 -9.69 13.08
N GLN A 26 13.79 -8.81 12.08
CA GLN A 26 14.21 -9.07 10.70
C GLN A 26 15.59 -9.74 10.57
N PRO A 27 16.65 -9.32 11.29
CA PRO A 27 17.97 -9.95 11.16
C PRO A 27 17.99 -11.43 11.55
N LYS A 28 17.04 -11.87 12.39
CA LYS A 28 16.92 -13.26 12.85
C LYS A 28 16.37 -14.19 11.75
N SER A 29 15.72 -13.67 10.71
CA SER A 29 15.13 -14.48 9.61
C SER A 29 16.15 -15.42 8.95
N LYS A 30 17.40 -14.97 8.81
CA LYS A 30 18.52 -15.72 8.21
C LYS A 30 18.93 -17.00 8.97
N ARG A 31 18.45 -17.18 10.19
CA ARG A 31 18.85 -18.28 11.09
C ARG A 31 17.72 -19.27 11.35
N LEU A 32 16.59 -19.14 10.64
CA LEU A 32 15.39 -19.90 10.92
C LEU A 32 15.16 -20.96 9.86
N GLU A 33 14.74 -22.14 10.33
CA GLU A 33 14.34 -23.25 9.48
C GLU A 33 12.89 -23.07 8.97
N SER A 34 12.03 -22.42 9.76
CA SER A 34 10.63 -22.13 9.41
C SER A 34 10.43 -20.67 9.04
N ARG A 35 10.13 -20.42 7.76
CA ARG A 35 9.72 -19.10 7.26
C ARG A 35 8.35 -18.70 7.81
N LYS A 36 7.39 -19.63 7.84
CA LYS A 36 5.99 -19.33 8.13
C LYS A 36 5.81 -18.79 9.55
N ASP A 37 6.37 -19.48 10.53
CA ASP A 37 6.21 -19.11 11.95
C ASP A 37 6.86 -17.77 12.24
N PHE A 38 8.03 -17.50 11.64
CA PHE A 38 8.71 -16.22 11.78
C PHE A 38 7.87 -15.04 11.27
N LEU A 39 7.22 -15.22 10.13
CA LEU A 39 6.40 -14.18 9.54
C LEU A 39 5.19 -13.92 10.43
N THR A 40 4.46 -14.97 10.83
CA THR A 40 3.34 -14.86 11.79
C THR A 40 3.75 -14.11 13.06
N ASP A 41 4.90 -14.45 13.67
CA ASP A 41 5.37 -13.78 14.88
C ASP A 41 5.68 -12.28 14.65
N ALA A 42 6.29 -11.96 13.50
CA ALA A 42 6.62 -10.59 13.15
C ALA A 42 5.36 -9.75 12.90
N ASP A 43 4.40 -10.30 12.16
CA ASP A 43 3.12 -9.67 11.86
C ASP A 43 2.33 -9.39 13.14
N LEU A 44 2.15 -10.40 13.99
CA LEU A 44 1.45 -10.24 15.29
C LEU A 44 2.14 -9.22 16.21
N ALA A 45 3.47 -9.19 16.24
CA ALA A 45 4.22 -8.25 17.07
C ALA A 45 4.08 -6.81 16.58
N SER A 46 4.13 -6.59 15.27
CA SER A 46 3.90 -5.29 14.62
C SER A 46 2.46 -4.82 14.80
N GLU A 47 1.49 -5.68 14.50
CA GLU A 47 0.06 -5.39 14.62
C GLU A 47 -0.30 -4.95 16.04
N LYS A 48 0.14 -5.69 17.06
CA LYS A 48 -0.14 -5.36 18.46
C LYS A 48 0.28 -3.93 18.81
N VAL A 49 1.44 -3.47 18.32
CA VAL A 49 1.92 -2.11 18.56
C VAL A 49 1.04 -1.07 17.88
N ILE A 50 0.66 -1.32 16.62
CA ILE A 50 -0.20 -0.41 15.85
C ILE A 50 -1.56 -0.29 16.53
N LEU A 51 -2.22 -1.42 16.80
CA LEU A 51 -3.57 -1.44 17.35
C LEU A 51 -3.63 -0.83 18.77
N SER A 52 -2.61 -1.06 19.59
CA SER A 52 -2.52 -0.44 20.92
C SER A 52 -2.41 1.09 20.83
N ALA A 53 -1.62 1.60 19.89
CA ALA A 53 -1.47 3.05 19.69
C ALA A 53 -2.75 3.70 19.16
N LEU A 54 -3.45 3.04 18.23
CA LEU A 54 -4.73 3.52 17.70
C LEU A 54 -5.81 3.50 18.79
N ALA A 55 -5.96 2.38 19.52
CA ALA A 55 -6.96 2.24 20.58
C ALA A 55 -6.76 3.22 21.74
N ALA A 56 -5.51 3.58 22.06
CA ALA A 56 -5.22 4.54 23.11
C ALA A 56 -5.79 5.96 22.82
N LYS A 57 -5.92 6.33 21.55
CA LYS A 57 -6.46 7.64 21.15
C LYS A 57 -7.89 7.57 20.60
N PHE A 58 -8.24 6.47 19.95
CA PHE A 58 -9.49 6.26 19.23
C PHE A 58 -10.11 4.90 19.61
N PRO A 59 -10.53 4.72 20.88
CA PRO A 59 -10.96 3.41 21.39
C PRO A 59 -12.24 2.89 20.72
N ASP A 60 -13.09 3.77 20.21
CA ASP A 60 -14.41 3.43 19.66
C ASP A 60 -14.38 3.07 18.15
N ILE A 61 -13.23 3.22 17.49
CA ILE A 61 -13.14 2.93 16.05
C ILE A 61 -12.77 1.46 15.85
N PRO A 62 -13.62 0.66 15.16
CA PRO A 62 -13.30 -0.73 14.86
C PRO A 62 -12.07 -0.85 13.96
N VAL A 63 -11.49 -2.05 13.93
CA VAL A 63 -10.29 -2.37 13.16
C VAL A 63 -10.60 -3.54 12.22
N LEU A 64 -10.14 -3.41 10.99
CA LEU A 64 -9.92 -4.49 10.03
C LEU A 64 -8.41 -4.59 9.79
N SER A 65 -7.79 -5.71 10.15
CA SER A 65 -6.37 -5.93 9.93
C SER A 65 -6.08 -7.33 9.37
N GLU A 66 -4.92 -7.51 8.74
CA GLU A 66 -4.57 -8.78 8.09
C GLU A 66 -4.57 -9.97 9.06
N GLU A 67 -4.01 -9.81 10.26
CA GLU A 67 -3.85 -10.94 11.21
C GLU A 67 -5.06 -11.14 12.12
N LYS A 68 -5.53 -10.07 12.76
CA LYS A 68 -6.70 -10.14 13.66
C LYS A 68 -8.02 -10.32 12.88
N GLY A 69 -8.04 -9.96 11.61
CA GLY A 69 -9.26 -9.86 10.83
C GLY A 69 -10.14 -8.69 11.26
N GLY A 70 -11.42 -8.79 10.96
CA GLY A 70 -12.43 -7.77 11.22
C GLY A 70 -13.52 -7.81 10.18
N ALA A 71 -14.62 -7.10 10.41
CA ALA A 71 -15.68 -6.98 9.42
C ALA A 71 -15.42 -5.76 8.53
N GLU A 72 -15.51 -5.93 7.21
CA GLU A 72 -15.67 -4.80 6.31
C GLU A 72 -16.95 -4.04 6.69
N THR A 73 -16.86 -2.73 6.88
CA THR A 73 -18.03 -1.87 7.07
C THR A 73 -17.97 -0.66 6.15
N LYS A 74 -19.11 -0.32 5.57
CA LYS A 74 -19.30 0.90 4.78
C LYS A 74 -19.96 2.02 5.58
N GLU A 75 -20.15 1.83 6.89
CA GLU A 75 -20.76 2.79 7.79
C GLU A 75 -19.82 3.15 8.93
N GLY A 76 -19.81 4.42 9.32
CA GLY A 76 -18.99 4.92 10.41
C GLY A 76 -17.51 4.97 10.05
N TYR A 77 -16.67 4.92 11.09
CA TYR A 77 -15.21 4.89 10.95
C TYR A 77 -14.70 3.46 11.04
N LEU A 78 -13.60 3.17 10.34
CA LEU A 78 -12.90 1.90 10.39
C LEU A 78 -11.40 2.13 10.21
N TRP A 79 -10.58 1.58 11.09
CA TRP A 79 -9.15 1.42 10.85
C TRP A 79 -8.92 0.24 9.92
N VAL A 80 -8.09 0.43 8.90
CA VAL A 80 -7.64 -0.64 8.01
C VAL A 80 -6.12 -0.71 8.10
N VAL A 81 -5.58 -1.85 8.50
CA VAL A 81 -4.15 -1.98 8.89
C VAL A 81 -3.49 -3.19 8.24
N ASP A 82 -2.36 -2.96 7.59
CA ASP A 82 -1.39 -3.99 7.21
C ASP A 82 -0.11 -3.81 8.05
N PRO A 83 0.22 -4.75 8.95
CA PRO A 83 1.42 -4.67 9.77
C PRO A 83 2.71 -4.92 8.98
N ILE A 84 2.68 -5.67 7.86
CA ILE A 84 3.81 -5.95 6.95
C ILE A 84 3.30 -6.30 5.53
N ASP A 85 3.08 -5.28 4.69
CA ASP A 85 2.86 -5.52 3.25
C ASP A 85 4.20 -5.87 2.59
N GLY A 86 4.24 -7.00 1.88
CA GLY A 86 5.46 -7.56 1.32
C GLY A 86 6.26 -8.41 2.29
N THR A 87 5.56 -9.28 3.04
CA THR A 87 6.10 -10.20 4.04
C THR A 87 7.27 -11.05 3.51
N ILE A 88 7.24 -11.49 2.25
CA ILE A 88 8.37 -12.21 1.61
C ILE A 88 9.59 -11.30 1.48
N ASN A 89 9.42 -10.05 1.03
CA ASN A 89 10.49 -9.08 0.90
C ASN A 89 11.07 -8.73 2.27
N PHE A 90 10.23 -8.60 3.30
CA PHE A 90 10.65 -8.45 4.69
C PHE A 90 11.52 -9.64 5.15
N PHE A 91 11.07 -10.87 4.92
CA PHE A 91 11.82 -12.08 5.28
C PHE A 91 13.22 -12.13 4.63
N LEU A 92 13.27 -11.80 3.34
CA LEU A 92 14.48 -11.79 2.52
C LEU A 92 15.40 -10.59 2.80
N GLN A 93 14.98 -9.66 3.67
CA GLN A 93 15.70 -8.43 3.99
C GLN A 93 15.86 -7.48 2.79
N ASP A 94 14.90 -7.51 1.86
CA ASP A 94 14.77 -6.56 0.76
C ASP A 94 14.23 -5.20 1.27
N ASP A 95 14.30 -4.17 0.44
CA ASP A 95 13.88 -2.81 0.78
C ASP A 95 12.44 -2.47 0.33
N HIS A 96 11.77 -3.42 -0.32
CA HIS A 96 10.46 -3.24 -0.96
C HIS A 96 9.31 -3.85 -0.15
N TRP A 97 9.10 -3.35 1.06
CA TRP A 97 7.99 -3.74 1.95
C TRP A 97 7.61 -2.55 2.84
N GLY A 98 6.43 -2.59 3.45
CA GLY A 98 5.92 -1.46 4.22
C GLY A 98 4.90 -1.79 5.30
N ILE A 99 4.54 -0.77 6.05
CA ILE A 99 3.42 -0.76 7.01
C ILE A 99 2.37 0.18 6.46
N SER A 100 1.11 -0.28 6.39
CA SER A 100 -0.02 0.48 5.86
C SER A 100 -1.06 0.71 6.95
N ILE A 101 -1.47 1.96 7.15
CA ILE A 101 -2.51 2.34 8.12
C ILE A 101 -3.45 3.32 7.42
N ALA A 102 -4.74 2.99 7.37
CA ALA A 102 -5.76 3.82 6.76
C ALA A 102 -6.91 4.08 7.75
N LEU A 103 -7.46 5.29 7.72
CA LEU A 103 -8.75 5.60 8.31
C LEU A 103 -9.79 5.67 7.19
N VAL A 104 -10.77 4.78 7.26
CA VAL A 104 -11.93 4.75 6.38
C VAL A 104 -13.12 5.37 7.09
N LYS A 105 -13.90 6.18 6.37
CA LYS A 105 -15.18 6.70 6.82
C LYS A 105 -16.23 6.49 5.74
N ASN A 106 -17.34 5.85 6.09
CA ASN A 106 -18.47 5.58 5.20
C ASN A 106 -18.03 4.98 3.84
N GLY A 107 -17.15 3.98 3.88
CA GLY A 107 -16.64 3.29 2.68
C GLY A 107 -15.64 4.09 1.84
N ARG A 108 -15.09 5.20 2.35
CA ARG A 108 -14.02 5.98 1.68
C ARG A 108 -12.82 6.17 2.58
N THR A 109 -11.60 6.01 2.05
CA THR A 109 -10.40 6.37 2.80
C THR A 109 -10.32 7.89 2.98
N ILE A 110 -10.17 8.35 4.22
CA ILE A 110 -10.05 9.78 4.57
C ILE A 110 -8.66 10.16 5.10
N ALA A 111 -7.88 9.20 5.60
CA ALA A 111 -6.48 9.40 5.96
C ALA A 111 -5.68 8.13 5.69
N GLY A 112 -4.43 8.27 5.27
CA GLY A 112 -3.56 7.16 4.93
C GLY A 112 -2.12 7.46 5.32
N VAL A 113 -1.46 6.48 5.93
CA VAL A 113 -0.03 6.46 6.21
C VAL A 113 0.55 5.18 5.65
N VAL A 114 1.66 5.31 4.93
CA VAL A 114 2.50 4.21 4.50
C VAL A 114 3.92 4.47 4.97
N TYR A 115 4.52 3.53 5.68
CA TYR A 115 5.93 3.62 6.07
C TYR A 115 6.73 2.49 5.41
N LEU A 116 7.78 2.84 4.66
CA LEU A 116 8.75 1.89 4.09
C LEU A 116 10.02 1.89 4.96
N PRO A 117 10.17 0.97 5.95
CA PRO A 117 11.16 1.13 7.00
C PRO A 117 12.60 0.97 6.51
N ALA A 118 12.84 0.03 5.60
CA ALA A 118 14.16 -0.21 5.01
C ALA A 118 14.70 1.03 4.25
N ARG A 119 13.79 1.84 3.69
CA ARG A 119 14.11 3.10 2.99
C ARG A 119 14.02 4.32 3.90
N GLY A 120 13.49 4.16 5.12
CA GLY A 120 13.19 5.24 6.05
C GLY A 120 12.18 6.26 5.49
N GLN A 121 11.30 5.89 4.55
CA GLN A 121 10.37 6.81 3.89
C GLN A 121 8.97 6.70 4.50
N MET A 122 8.47 7.80 5.07
CA MET A 122 7.11 7.94 5.60
C MET A 122 6.27 8.75 4.64
N PHE A 123 5.17 8.16 4.18
CA PHE A 123 4.19 8.77 3.30
C PHE A 123 2.90 9.02 4.05
N SER A 124 2.32 10.20 3.87
CA SER A 124 1.04 10.55 4.49
C SER A 124 0.19 11.43 3.59
N ALA A 125 -1.13 11.21 3.68
CA ALA A 125 -2.15 11.99 2.98
C ALA A 125 -3.48 11.93 3.73
N SER A 126 -4.36 12.90 3.47
CA SER A 126 -5.75 12.84 3.93
C SER A 126 -6.72 13.40 2.89
N SER A 127 -8.02 13.35 3.17
CA SER A 127 -9.02 13.97 2.30
C SER A 127 -8.85 15.49 2.16
N GLU A 128 -8.12 16.12 3.09
CA GLU A 128 -7.89 17.57 3.14
C GLU A 128 -6.44 17.95 2.83
N HIS A 129 -5.49 17.02 2.92
CA HIS A 129 -4.06 17.28 2.74
C HIS A 129 -3.49 16.51 1.55
N ALA A 130 -2.67 17.17 0.74
CA ALA A 130 -1.93 16.55 -0.34
C ALA A 130 -0.98 15.45 0.16
N ALA A 131 -0.57 14.56 -0.74
CA ALA A 131 0.38 13.52 -0.41
C ALA A 131 1.75 14.11 -0.13
N THR A 132 2.41 13.58 0.88
CA THR A 132 3.76 14.00 1.27
C THR A 132 4.64 12.82 1.62
N CYS A 133 5.95 13.03 1.57
CA CYS A 133 6.96 12.10 2.01
C CYS A 133 7.95 12.80 2.95
N ARG A 134 8.40 12.12 4.01
CA ARG A 134 9.52 12.54 4.85
C ARG A 134 10.42 11.35 5.19
N LEU A 135 11.68 11.61 5.51
CA LEU A 135 12.63 10.61 5.99
C LEU A 135 12.57 10.49 7.52
N VAL A 136 12.35 9.28 8.01
CA VAL A 136 12.37 8.96 9.44
C VAL A 136 13.81 8.75 9.90
N GLY A 137 14.17 9.30 11.06
CA GLY A 137 15.49 9.11 11.69
C GLY A 137 16.58 10.10 11.27
N LYS A 138 16.34 10.95 10.26
CA LYS A 138 17.24 12.08 9.93
C LYS A 138 16.84 13.32 10.72
N LYS A 139 17.80 13.93 11.43
CA LYS A 139 17.59 15.24 12.08
C LYS A 139 17.23 16.26 11.00
N GLN A 140 16.07 16.91 11.13
CA GLN A 140 15.52 17.89 10.18
C GLN A 140 15.09 17.34 8.79
N SER A 141 14.49 16.15 8.72
CA SER A 141 13.79 15.80 7.46
C SER A 141 12.55 16.68 7.29
N ALA A 142 12.60 17.59 6.32
CA ALA A 142 11.40 18.28 5.85
C ALA A 142 10.42 17.27 5.24
N GLN A 143 9.13 17.53 5.43
CA GLN A 143 8.05 16.87 4.73
C GLN A 143 7.88 17.55 3.37
N THR A 144 7.96 16.78 2.30
CA THR A 144 7.87 17.30 0.93
C THR A 144 6.62 16.78 0.24
N HIS A 145 5.99 17.61 -0.58
CA HIS A 145 4.94 17.16 -1.47
C HIS A 145 5.51 16.18 -2.51
N ILE A 146 4.81 15.07 -2.72
CA ILE A 146 5.12 14.10 -3.78
C ILE A 146 4.14 14.26 -4.92
N LYS A 147 4.56 13.86 -6.12
CA LYS A 147 3.75 13.91 -7.33
C LYS A 147 4.02 12.70 -8.20
N VAL A 148 2.98 12.24 -8.88
CA VAL A 148 3.09 11.22 -9.93
C VAL A 148 3.94 11.70 -11.11
N ALA A 149 4.39 10.75 -11.93
CA ALA A 149 5.19 11.02 -13.14
C ALA A 149 4.41 11.85 -14.16
N THR A 150 5.09 12.57 -15.05
CA THR A 150 4.42 13.43 -16.06
C THR A 150 4.52 12.90 -17.50
N GLY A 151 5.09 11.72 -17.70
CA GLY A 151 5.18 11.12 -19.03
C GLY A 151 3.84 10.59 -19.54
N GLY A 152 3.62 10.73 -20.85
CA GLY A 152 2.36 10.39 -21.52
C GLY A 152 2.47 9.31 -22.59
N ASN A 153 3.66 8.70 -22.76
CA ASN A 153 3.89 7.63 -23.71
C ASN A 153 4.16 6.33 -22.96
N LEU A 154 3.29 5.34 -23.13
CA LEU A 154 3.36 4.09 -22.39
C LEU A 154 4.65 3.30 -22.69
N HIS A 155 5.18 3.39 -23.92
CA HIS A 155 6.39 2.67 -24.34
C HIS A 155 7.67 3.10 -23.60
N ASP A 156 7.68 4.29 -23.02
CA ASP A 156 8.83 4.83 -22.29
C ASP A 156 8.70 4.63 -20.77
N GLU A 157 7.62 4.00 -20.32
CA GLU A 157 7.21 4.02 -18.92
C GLU A 157 7.13 2.61 -18.33
N GLN A 158 7.57 2.47 -17.08
CA GLN A 158 7.42 1.23 -16.32
C GLN A 158 6.01 1.14 -15.73
N ILE A 159 5.41 -0.05 -15.87
CA ILE A 159 4.16 -0.43 -15.21
C ILE A 159 4.44 -1.66 -14.36
N TRP A 160 4.12 -1.61 -13.08
CA TRP A 160 4.27 -2.76 -12.19
C TRP A 160 2.95 -3.49 -11.97
N VAL A 161 3.03 -4.78 -11.70
CA VAL A 161 1.88 -5.67 -11.48
C VAL A 161 2.09 -6.40 -10.16
N GLU A 162 1.02 -6.76 -9.47
CA GLU A 162 1.11 -7.65 -8.30
C GLU A 162 0.34 -8.96 -8.55
N TRP A 163 0.69 -10.00 -7.81
CA TRP A 163 0.11 -11.35 -7.98
C TRP A 163 -1.40 -11.39 -7.70
N GLY A 164 -1.88 -10.62 -6.72
CA GLY A 164 -3.25 -10.72 -6.20
C GLY A 164 -3.45 -11.93 -5.29
N LYS A 165 -4.25 -11.74 -4.22
CA LYS A 165 -4.54 -12.75 -3.20
C LYS A 165 -5.93 -13.36 -3.52
N GLU A 166 -6.01 -14.65 -3.88
CA GLU A 166 -7.31 -15.34 -3.99
C GLU A 166 -7.63 -16.18 -2.75
N GLY A 167 -7.84 -15.54 -1.59
CA GLY A 167 -8.22 -16.25 -0.35
C GLY A 167 -7.47 -17.57 -0.13
N HIS A 168 -8.19 -18.63 0.28
CA HIS A 168 -7.62 -19.97 0.47
C HIS A 168 -7.38 -20.78 -0.83
N GLY A 169 -7.58 -20.20 -2.02
CA GLY A 169 -7.49 -20.88 -3.32
C GLY A 169 -6.17 -20.69 -4.09
N GLY A 170 -5.33 -19.74 -3.69
CA GLY A 170 -4.05 -19.44 -4.34
C GLY A 170 -4.17 -18.53 -5.56
N THR A 171 -3.08 -17.85 -5.91
CA THR A 171 -3.06 -16.89 -7.03
C THR A 171 -3.25 -17.58 -8.39
N ASP A 172 -4.15 -17.06 -9.23
CA ASP A 172 -4.22 -17.42 -10.65
C ASP A 172 -3.04 -16.80 -11.42
N HIS A 173 -1.87 -17.45 -11.30
CA HIS A 173 -0.64 -16.98 -11.95
C HIS A 173 -0.79 -16.84 -13.46
N ALA A 174 -1.63 -17.66 -14.11
CA ALA A 174 -1.83 -17.60 -15.56
C ALA A 174 -2.39 -16.25 -16.01
N LYS A 175 -3.38 -15.71 -15.28
CA LYS A 175 -3.92 -14.37 -15.57
C LYS A 175 -2.89 -13.25 -15.36
N VAL A 176 -2.03 -13.39 -14.36
CA VAL A 176 -0.97 -12.39 -14.11
C VAL A 176 0.10 -12.47 -15.20
N TYR A 177 0.47 -13.67 -15.65
CA TYR A 177 1.40 -13.84 -16.76
C TYR A 177 0.86 -13.29 -18.08
N ASP A 178 -0.41 -13.57 -18.41
CA ASP A 178 -1.09 -12.97 -19.57
C ASP A 178 -1.06 -11.43 -19.50
N LEU A 179 -1.37 -10.87 -18.33
CA LEU A 179 -1.30 -9.43 -18.11
C LEU A 179 0.11 -8.88 -18.32
N LEU A 180 1.14 -9.56 -17.80
CA LEU A 180 2.54 -9.17 -18.02
C LEU A 180 2.89 -9.18 -19.51
N GLU A 181 2.54 -10.23 -20.24
CA GLU A 181 2.79 -10.33 -21.69
C GLU A 181 2.11 -9.18 -22.44
N ARG A 182 0.85 -8.87 -22.12
CA ARG A 182 0.11 -7.78 -22.73
C ARG A 182 0.75 -6.43 -22.44
N LEU A 183 1.21 -6.19 -21.21
CA LEU A 183 1.91 -4.97 -20.83
C LEU A 183 3.28 -4.86 -21.48
N ASP A 184 4.03 -5.95 -21.61
CA ASP A 184 5.39 -5.97 -22.18
C ASP A 184 5.41 -5.49 -23.64
N ARG A 185 4.34 -5.73 -24.39
CA ARG A 185 4.17 -5.21 -25.77
C ARG A 185 4.07 -3.68 -25.85
N HIS A 186 3.76 -3.00 -24.75
CA HIS A 186 3.41 -1.58 -24.73
C HIS A 186 4.17 -0.74 -23.71
N THR A 187 4.94 -1.37 -22.81
CA THR A 187 5.58 -0.73 -21.66
C THR A 187 7.05 -1.09 -21.58
N LEU A 188 7.81 -0.36 -20.76
CA LEU A 188 9.20 -0.69 -20.48
C LEU A 188 9.27 -1.81 -19.42
N TYR A 189 9.36 -3.07 -19.86
CA TYR A 189 9.62 -4.25 -19.02
C TYR A 189 8.79 -4.30 -17.71
N PRO A 190 7.53 -4.74 -17.75
CA PRO A 190 6.68 -4.79 -16.56
C PRO A 190 7.23 -5.76 -15.51
N GLN A 191 7.02 -5.45 -14.23
CA GLN A 191 7.62 -6.20 -13.12
C GLN A 191 6.60 -6.53 -12.04
N ILE A 192 6.85 -7.63 -11.34
CA ILE A 192 6.19 -7.94 -10.07
C ILE A 192 7.16 -7.69 -8.92
N ARG A 193 6.68 -6.99 -7.89
CA ARG A 193 7.54 -6.56 -6.78
C ARG A 193 7.16 -7.14 -5.43
N ASN A 194 6.04 -7.85 -5.33
CA ASN A 194 5.57 -8.54 -4.12
C ASN A 194 5.29 -7.59 -2.93
N SER A 195 4.90 -6.35 -3.18
CA SER A 195 4.43 -5.40 -2.15
C SER A 195 3.54 -4.34 -2.79
N THR A 196 2.24 -4.47 -2.61
CA THR A 196 1.25 -3.55 -3.19
C THR A 196 1.47 -2.13 -2.69
N THR A 197 1.71 -1.97 -1.40
CA THR A 197 1.92 -0.67 -0.76
C THR A 197 3.19 -0.01 -1.29
N ALA A 198 4.32 -0.71 -1.36
CA ALA A 198 5.56 -0.13 -1.87
C ALA A 198 5.52 0.16 -3.38
N THR A 199 4.82 -0.68 -4.15
CA THR A 199 4.53 -0.45 -5.58
C THR A 199 3.71 0.83 -5.78
N LEU A 200 2.63 1.02 -5.03
CA LEU A 200 1.81 2.22 -5.13
C LEU A 200 2.54 3.49 -4.65
N MET A 201 3.48 3.39 -3.69
CA MET A 201 4.35 4.51 -3.35
C MET A 201 5.33 4.88 -4.47
N ALA A 202 5.78 3.91 -5.27
CA ALA A 202 6.57 4.18 -6.46
C ALA A 202 5.76 4.99 -7.49
N VAL A 203 4.48 4.68 -7.68
CA VAL A 203 3.55 5.49 -8.50
C VAL A 203 3.40 6.90 -7.92
N ALA A 204 3.08 7.02 -6.63
CA ALA A 204 2.86 8.30 -5.97
C ALA A 204 4.07 9.24 -5.99
N CYS A 205 5.29 8.68 -6.07
CA CYS A 205 6.54 9.43 -6.20
C CYS A 205 6.95 9.69 -7.66
N GLY A 206 6.18 9.20 -8.64
CA GLY A 206 6.51 9.32 -10.06
C GLY A 206 7.76 8.53 -10.47
N LYS A 207 8.11 7.47 -9.74
CA LYS A 207 9.22 6.56 -10.11
C LYS A 207 8.81 5.58 -11.21
N ILE A 208 7.52 5.25 -11.25
CA ILE A 208 6.87 4.46 -12.29
C ILE A 208 5.55 5.16 -12.65
N ALA A 209 5.04 4.95 -13.86
CA ALA A 209 3.88 5.69 -14.32
C ALA A 209 2.53 5.04 -13.95
N GLY A 210 2.54 3.77 -13.56
CA GLY A 210 1.33 3.09 -13.11
C GLY A 210 1.58 1.71 -12.50
N ALA A 211 0.52 1.17 -11.92
CA ALA A 211 0.50 -0.16 -11.36
C ALA A 211 -0.87 -0.83 -11.55
N VAL A 212 -0.88 -2.15 -11.72
CA VAL A 212 -2.09 -2.97 -11.78
C VAL A 212 -2.06 -3.99 -10.64
N ILE A 213 -3.07 -3.93 -9.78
CA ILE A 213 -3.20 -4.78 -8.60
C ILE A 213 -4.47 -5.61 -8.75
N PRO A 214 -4.37 -6.84 -9.27
CA PRO A 214 -5.46 -7.80 -9.27
C PRO A 214 -5.78 -8.21 -7.83
N LYS A 215 -7.06 -8.35 -7.48
CA LYS A 215 -7.51 -8.96 -6.21
C LYS A 215 -6.70 -8.56 -4.97
N PRO A 216 -6.56 -7.25 -4.67
CA PRO A 216 -5.97 -6.81 -3.41
C PRO A 216 -6.91 -7.11 -2.25
N GLU A 217 -6.33 -7.20 -1.06
CA GLU A 217 -7.07 -7.07 0.18
C GLU A 217 -7.21 -5.59 0.58
N PRO A 218 -8.20 -5.23 1.42
CA PRO A 218 -8.44 -3.83 1.80
C PRO A 218 -7.21 -3.13 2.40
N PHE A 219 -6.44 -3.85 3.22
CA PHE A 219 -5.26 -3.32 3.90
C PHE A 219 -4.06 -3.09 2.97
N ASP A 220 -4.00 -3.79 1.83
CA ASP A 220 -2.99 -3.57 0.79
C ASP A 220 -3.17 -2.20 0.09
N ILE A 221 -4.42 -1.73 -0.07
CA ILE A 221 -4.75 -0.60 -0.96
C ILE A 221 -5.37 0.61 -0.27
N ALA A 222 -5.98 0.48 0.91
CA ALA A 222 -6.78 1.55 1.50
C ALA A 222 -5.99 2.84 1.72
N ALA A 223 -4.80 2.76 2.33
CA ALA A 223 -3.94 3.92 2.55
C ALA A 223 -3.22 4.33 1.25
N ALA A 224 -2.65 3.36 0.56
CA ALA A 224 -1.79 3.58 -0.60
C ALA A 224 -2.54 4.23 -1.78
N GLY A 225 -3.78 3.79 -2.05
CA GLY A 225 -4.64 4.38 -3.07
C GLY A 225 -4.94 5.86 -2.81
N LEU A 226 -5.26 6.23 -1.56
CA LEU A 226 -5.48 7.63 -1.19
C LEU A 226 -4.23 8.47 -1.41
N ILE A 227 -3.06 7.94 -1.05
CA ILE A 227 -1.78 8.66 -1.23
C ILE A 227 -1.50 8.88 -2.72
N VAL A 228 -1.78 7.91 -3.61
CA VAL A 228 -1.64 8.10 -5.06
C VAL A 228 -2.58 9.19 -5.57
N GLU A 229 -3.86 9.18 -5.19
CA GLU A 229 -4.80 10.25 -5.57
C GLU A 229 -4.32 11.62 -5.10
N ARG A 230 -3.83 11.70 -3.87
CA ARG A 230 -3.36 12.95 -3.25
C ARG A 230 -1.99 13.39 -3.76
N ALA A 231 -1.29 12.54 -4.51
CA ALA A 231 -0.10 12.88 -5.31
C ALA A 231 -0.47 13.35 -6.73
N GLY A 232 -1.76 13.45 -7.06
CA GLY A 232 -2.24 13.85 -8.38
C GLY A 232 -2.41 12.71 -9.39
N GLY A 233 -2.30 11.46 -8.94
CA GLY A 233 -2.59 10.29 -9.76
C GLY A 233 -4.07 10.01 -9.89
N THR A 234 -4.40 9.08 -10.78
CA THR A 234 -5.74 8.50 -10.91
C THR A 234 -5.74 7.07 -10.37
N VAL A 235 -6.77 6.73 -9.62
CA VAL A 235 -6.98 5.37 -9.10
C VAL A 235 -8.38 4.89 -9.49
N THR A 236 -8.48 3.72 -10.10
CA THR A 236 -9.75 3.07 -10.46
C THR A 236 -9.69 1.59 -10.16
N ASP A 237 -10.81 0.87 -10.29
CA ASP A 237 -10.74 -0.58 -10.49
C ASP A 237 -10.28 -0.91 -11.94
N MET A 238 -10.04 -2.19 -12.25
CA MET A 238 -9.62 -2.64 -13.58
C MET A 238 -10.72 -2.46 -14.65
N SER A 239 -11.98 -2.24 -14.28
CA SER A 239 -13.06 -1.88 -15.20
C SER A 239 -13.15 -0.37 -15.50
N GLY A 240 -12.37 0.43 -14.76
CA GLY A 240 -12.31 1.88 -14.85
C GLY A 240 -13.30 2.61 -13.94
N LYS A 241 -14.01 1.92 -13.04
CA LYS A 241 -14.94 2.52 -12.06
C LYS A 241 -14.17 3.16 -10.90
N PRO A 242 -14.79 4.09 -10.17
CA PRO A 242 -14.19 4.67 -8.97
C PRO A 242 -13.74 3.58 -7.99
N TRP A 243 -12.51 3.72 -7.49
CA TRP A 243 -11.99 2.81 -6.48
C TRP A 243 -12.57 3.13 -5.09
N GLY A 244 -12.39 2.19 -4.16
CA GLY A 244 -12.53 2.41 -2.73
C GLY A 244 -11.66 1.43 -1.96
N PRO A 245 -11.62 1.54 -0.61
CA PRO A 245 -10.80 0.67 0.23
C PRO A 245 -11.17 -0.82 0.13
N PHE A 246 -12.36 -1.15 -0.40
CA PHE A 246 -12.85 -2.53 -0.56
C PHE A 246 -12.91 -2.97 -2.03
N SER A 247 -12.23 -2.25 -2.93
CA SER A 247 -12.17 -2.61 -4.35
C SER A 247 -11.47 -3.95 -4.54
N ARG A 248 -12.05 -4.84 -5.37
CA ARG A 248 -11.49 -6.17 -5.69
C ARG A 248 -10.46 -6.16 -6.82
N SER A 249 -10.09 -4.98 -7.28
CA SER A 249 -8.97 -4.73 -8.18
C SER A 249 -8.63 -3.24 -8.13
N LEU A 250 -7.40 -2.89 -8.45
CA LEU A 250 -6.96 -1.51 -8.49
C LEU A 250 -6.01 -1.26 -9.67
N VAL A 251 -6.19 -0.12 -10.33
CA VAL A 251 -5.28 0.43 -11.33
C VAL A 251 -4.91 1.83 -10.86
N ALA A 252 -3.63 2.03 -10.61
CA ALA A 252 -3.06 3.34 -10.31
C ALA A 252 -2.28 3.84 -11.52
N SER A 253 -2.40 5.12 -11.83
CA SER A 253 -1.69 5.75 -12.94
C SER A 253 -1.37 7.20 -12.60
N ASN A 254 -0.39 7.77 -13.28
CA ASN A 254 -0.17 9.20 -13.31
C ASN A 254 -1.31 10.03 -13.93
N GLY A 255 -2.38 9.39 -14.40
CA GLY A 255 -3.57 10.01 -14.97
C GLY A 255 -3.52 10.15 -16.47
N LEU A 256 -2.34 10.40 -17.04
CA LEU A 256 -2.14 10.46 -18.50
C LEU A 256 -2.31 9.08 -19.13
N LEU A 257 -1.77 8.04 -18.50
CA LEU A 257 -1.76 6.67 -19.03
C LEU A 257 -3.00 5.85 -18.65
N ARG A 258 -3.94 6.40 -17.86
CA ARG A 258 -5.11 5.66 -17.35
C ARG A 258 -5.87 4.95 -18.46
N ASN A 259 -6.17 5.67 -19.54
CA ASN A 259 -7.00 5.13 -20.63
C ASN A 259 -6.25 4.09 -21.47
N ASP A 260 -4.93 4.23 -21.63
CA ASP A 260 -4.08 3.24 -22.30
C ASP A 260 -4.02 1.94 -21.47
N LEU A 261 -3.79 2.05 -20.16
CA LEU A 261 -3.78 0.89 -19.26
C LEU A 261 -5.13 0.17 -19.29
N LEU A 262 -6.25 0.88 -19.12
CA LEU A 262 -7.58 0.26 -19.17
C LEU A 262 -7.91 -0.38 -20.52
N ARG A 263 -7.34 0.11 -21.63
CA ARG A 263 -7.46 -0.55 -22.94
C ARG A 263 -6.68 -1.85 -22.98
N ILE A 264 -5.44 -1.85 -22.49
CA ILE A 264 -4.62 -3.06 -22.42
C ILE A 264 -5.35 -4.11 -21.60
N LEU A 265 -5.91 -3.76 -20.43
CA LEU A 265 -6.63 -4.67 -19.51
C LEU A 265 -7.92 -5.28 -20.07
N LYS A 266 -8.53 -4.69 -21.11
CA LYS A 266 -9.76 -5.18 -21.74
C LYS A 266 -9.53 -6.08 -22.96
N ALA A 267 -8.32 -6.10 -23.51
CA ALA A 267 -8.02 -6.94 -24.67
C ALA A 267 -8.06 -8.43 -24.30
N ASP A 268 -9.00 -9.17 -24.86
CA ASP A 268 -9.13 -10.63 -24.75
C ASP A 268 -7.97 -11.37 -25.45
#